data_AF-A0A183BP34-F1
#
_entry.id   AF-A0A183BP34-F1
#
_cell.length_a   1.000
_cell.length_b   1.000
_cell.length_c   1.000
_cell.angle_alpha   90.00
_cell.angle_beta   90.00
_cell.angle_gamma   90.00
#
_symmetry.space_group_name_H-M   'P 1'
#
loop_
_entity.id
_entity.type
_entity.pdbx_description
1 polymer ?
#
loop_
_entity_poly.entity_id
_entity_poly.type
_entity_poly.pdbx_seq_one_letter_code
_entity_poly.pdbx_strand_id
1 'polypeptide(L)'
;MFIRVVAGGGASDLSFSQLISHLGCYAHAAPQLRRQCGAAQCGPYRELELSLIGVSQRCRTLLCDLECTRTRLAQQSACRERGRPALQYLLTYSQIQVLAWLRDLLGDASARPGGIFWRAMPRSCLRLICGQNSSAHNCTLPTI
;
A
#
# COMPACT_ATOMS: atom_id res chain seq x y z
N MET A 1 3.85 -2.46 -10.81
CA MET A 1 4.08 -1.75 -9.54
C MET A 1 5.46 -1.11 -9.61
N PHE A 2 5.56 0.16 -10.00
CA PHE A 2 6.83 0.89 -9.99
C PHE A 2 6.98 1.56 -8.62
N ILE A 3 8.01 1.16 -7.89
CA ILE A 3 8.41 1.74 -6.61
C ILE A 3 9.08 3.08 -6.95
N ARG A 4 8.41 4.21 -6.67
CA ARG A 4 9.10 5.50 -6.62
C ARG A 4 9.74 5.62 -5.24
N VAL A 5 11.05 5.47 -5.16
CA VAL A 5 11.81 5.77 -3.95
C VAL A 5 11.75 7.28 -3.76
N VAL A 6 10.99 7.74 -2.77
CA VAL A 6 10.96 9.15 -2.40
C VAL A 6 12.25 9.43 -1.63
N ALA A 7 13.23 10.01 -2.33
CA ALA A 7 14.41 10.58 -1.70
C ALA A 7 14.04 11.99 -1.20
N GLY A 8 13.63 12.09 0.06
CA GLY A 8 13.33 13.35 0.72
C GLY A 8 13.30 13.12 2.23
N GLY A 9 14.23 13.75 2.95
CA GLY A 9 14.55 13.47 4.34
C GLY A 9 13.36 13.58 5.30
N GLY A 10 13.33 12.65 6.26
CA GLY A 10 12.35 12.58 7.34
C GLY A 10 11.43 11.35 7.27
N ALA A 11 11.98 10.14 7.14
CA ALA A 11 11.21 8.90 7.19
C ALA A 11 11.88 7.91 8.16
N SER A 12 11.25 7.69 9.31
CA SER A 12 11.71 6.73 10.30
C SER A 12 10.69 5.58 10.33
N ASP A 13 10.71 4.71 9.31
CA ASP A 13 10.38 3.27 9.48
C ASP A 13 10.25 2.44 8.19
N LEU A 14 10.41 3.01 6.99
CA LEU A 14 10.63 2.22 5.75
C LEU A 14 12.04 2.43 5.23
N SER A 15 13.00 1.74 5.83
CA SER A 15 14.39 1.88 5.41
C SER A 15 14.66 1.12 4.11
N PHE A 16 15.62 1.61 3.33
CA PHE A 16 16.16 0.87 2.19
C PHE A 16 16.74 -0.50 2.61
N SER A 17 17.27 -0.60 3.84
CA SER A 17 17.77 -1.86 4.39
C SER A 17 16.67 -2.90 4.62
N GLN A 18 15.47 -2.49 5.06
CA GLN A 18 14.31 -3.39 5.17
C GLN A 18 13.88 -3.90 3.80
N LEU A 19 13.80 -3.02 2.79
CA LEU A 19 13.51 -3.44 1.41
C LEU A 19 14.50 -4.51 0.93
N ILE A 20 15.81 -4.24 1.09
CA ILE A 20 16.87 -5.18 0.72
C ILE A 20 16.70 -6.52 1.43
N SER A 21 16.38 -6.49 2.73
CA SER A 21 16.19 -7.70 3.53
C SER A 21 15.05 -8.61 3.01
N HIS A 22 14.14 -8.08 2.19
CA HIS A 22 13.01 -8.82 1.62
C HIS A 22 13.19 -9.17 0.13
N LEU A 23 14.22 -8.64 -0.54
CA LEU A 23 14.44 -8.82 -1.99
C LEU A 23 14.53 -10.29 -2.40
N GLY A 24 15.20 -11.14 -1.61
CA GLY A 24 15.31 -12.57 -1.94
C GLY A 24 13.93 -13.24 -2.06
N CYS A 25 13.04 -12.99 -1.10
CA CYS A 25 11.69 -13.52 -1.13
C CYS A 25 10.88 -12.97 -2.32
N TYR A 26 10.97 -11.66 -2.60
CA TYR A 26 10.32 -11.08 -3.77
C TYR A 26 10.85 -11.64 -5.09
N ALA A 27 12.16 -11.83 -5.22
CA ALA A 27 12.78 -12.37 -6.42
C ALA A 27 12.27 -13.79 -6.72
N HIS A 28 12.17 -14.64 -5.69
CA HIS A 28 11.59 -15.99 -5.83
C HIS A 28 10.10 -15.97 -6.18
N ALA A 29 9.33 -15.06 -5.58
CA ALA A 29 7.90 -14.95 -5.85
C ALA A 29 7.57 -14.24 -7.18
N ALA A 30 8.49 -13.43 -7.72
CA ALA A 30 8.27 -12.55 -8.87
C ALA A 30 7.65 -13.24 -10.10
N PRO A 31 8.07 -14.46 -10.51
CA PRO A 31 7.46 -15.11 -11.67
C PRO A 31 5.97 -15.39 -11.46
N GLN A 32 5.56 -15.85 -10.27
CA GLN A 32 4.16 -16.09 -9.96
C GLN A 32 3.39 -14.79 -9.80
N LEU A 33 3.96 -13.81 -9.08
CA LEU A 33 3.35 -12.49 -8.92
C LEU A 33 3.06 -11.83 -10.27
N ARG A 34 4.00 -11.91 -11.23
CA ARG A 34 3.82 -11.36 -12.58
C ARG A 34 2.76 -12.07 -13.41
N ARG A 35 2.60 -13.38 -13.24
CA ARG A 35 1.65 -14.20 -14.03
C ARG A 35 0.24 -14.17 -13.47
N GLN A 36 0.12 -14.08 -12.14
CA GLN A 36 -1.13 -14.37 -11.44
C GLN A 36 -1.69 -13.16 -10.72
N CYS A 37 -0.84 -12.28 -10.20
CA CYS A 37 -1.28 -10.97 -9.69
C CYS A 37 -1.15 -9.94 -10.81
N GLY A 38 -1.32 -8.65 -10.50
CA GLY A 38 -1.10 -7.63 -11.50
C GLY A 38 -2.38 -7.27 -12.25
N ALA A 39 -2.20 -6.69 -13.44
CA ALA A 39 -3.31 -6.25 -14.26
C ALA A 39 -4.25 -7.38 -14.72
N ALA A 40 -3.72 -8.61 -14.84
CA ALA A 40 -4.49 -9.78 -15.23
C ALA A 40 -5.57 -10.18 -14.19
N GLN A 41 -5.35 -9.88 -12.90
CA GLN A 41 -6.29 -10.21 -11.83
C GLN A 41 -6.94 -8.98 -11.19
N CYS A 42 -6.15 -7.93 -10.95
CA CYS A 42 -6.57 -6.76 -10.19
C CYS A 42 -7.02 -5.57 -11.07
N GLY A 43 -6.96 -5.76 -12.39
CA GLY A 43 -7.57 -4.88 -13.38
C GLY A 43 -6.57 -4.05 -14.17
N PRO A 44 -7.00 -3.39 -15.26
CA PRO A 44 -6.09 -2.55 -16.02
C PRO A 44 -5.56 -1.43 -15.12
N TYR A 45 -4.24 -1.32 -15.05
CA TYR A 45 -3.61 -0.20 -14.38
C TYR A 45 -3.66 1.01 -15.30
N ARG A 46 -4.33 2.06 -14.82
CA ARG A 46 -4.30 3.38 -15.44
C ARG A 46 -3.24 4.23 -14.76
N GLU A 47 -2.91 5.36 -15.37
CA GLU A 47 -2.12 6.39 -14.67
C GLU A 47 -2.87 6.86 -13.42
N LEU A 48 -2.12 7.36 -12.43
CA LEU A 48 -2.75 7.94 -11.26
C LEU A 48 -3.39 9.27 -11.66
N GLU A 49 -4.71 9.32 -11.68
CA GLU A 49 -5.45 10.56 -11.73
C GLU A 49 -5.49 11.16 -10.31
N LEU A 50 -4.94 12.36 -10.14
CA LEU A 50 -4.99 13.12 -8.88
C LEU A 50 -6.40 13.69 -8.69
N SER A 51 -7.34 12.79 -8.40
CA SER A 51 -8.72 13.07 -8.00
C SER A 51 -9.15 12.04 -6.95
N LEU A 52 -10.21 12.33 -6.20
CA LEU A 52 -10.74 11.37 -5.21
C LEU A 52 -11.15 10.03 -5.87
N ILE A 53 -11.68 10.10 -7.08
CA ILE A 53 -12.06 8.91 -7.86
C ILE A 53 -10.81 8.14 -8.28
N GLY A 54 -9.80 8.83 -8.84
CA GLY A 54 -8.54 8.21 -9.26
C GLY A 54 -7.80 7.54 -8.12
N VAL A 55 -7.66 8.22 -6.98
CA VAL A 55 -7.04 7.65 -5.77
C VAL A 55 -7.88 6.50 -5.20
N SER A 56 -9.21 6.60 -5.20
CA SER A 56 -10.08 5.49 -4.78
C SER A 56 -9.87 4.23 -5.62
N GLN A 57 -9.78 4.38 -6.95
CA GLN A 57 -9.51 3.28 -7.87
C GLN A 57 -8.13 2.68 -7.60
N ARG A 58 -7.11 3.52 -7.39
CA ARG A 58 -5.76 3.06 -7.04
C ARG A 58 -5.73 2.26 -5.74
N CYS A 59 -6.39 2.74 -4.68
CA CYS A 59 -6.52 2.01 -3.42
C CYS A 59 -7.20 0.63 -3.62
N ARG A 60 -8.22 0.55 -4.49
CA ARG A 60 -8.87 -0.72 -4.83
C ARG A 60 -7.91 -1.70 -5.52
N THR A 61 -7.15 -1.22 -6.49
CA THR A 61 -6.14 -2.06 -7.18
C THR A 61 -5.04 -2.52 -6.23
N LEU A 62 -4.55 -1.62 -5.35
CA LEU A 62 -3.52 -1.94 -4.36
C LEU A 62 -4.00 -2.98 -3.36
N LEU A 63 -5.24 -2.87 -2.85
CA LEU A 63 -5.83 -3.87 -1.97
C LEU A 63 -5.86 -5.25 -2.61
N CYS A 64 -6.28 -5.33 -3.88
CA CYS A 64 -6.28 -6.59 -4.62
C CYS A 64 -4.86 -7.14 -4.82
N ASP A 65 -3.91 -6.28 -5.21
CA ASP A 65 -2.53 -6.69 -5.45
C ASP A 65 -1.83 -7.17 -4.18
N LEU A 66 -2.03 -6.49 -3.06
CA LEU A 66 -1.49 -6.88 -1.76
C LEU A 66 -2.08 -8.20 -1.27
N GLU A 67 -3.38 -8.42 -1.49
CA GLU A 67 -4.02 -9.69 -1.14
C GLU A 67 -3.52 -10.84 -2.03
N CYS A 68 -3.41 -10.64 -3.34
CA CYS A 68 -2.82 -11.63 -4.23
C CYS A 68 -1.36 -11.92 -3.84
N THR A 69 -0.59 -10.86 -3.54
CA THR A 69 0.80 -10.97 -3.10
C THR A 69 0.91 -11.79 -1.81
N ARG A 70 0.04 -11.53 -0.82
CA ARG A 70 -0.04 -12.32 0.41
C ARG A 70 -0.19 -13.81 0.13
N THR A 71 -1.13 -14.18 -0.73
CA THR A 71 -1.35 -15.58 -1.12
C THR A 71 -0.12 -16.19 -1.78
N ARG A 72 0.54 -15.46 -2.69
CA ARG A 72 1.72 -15.98 -3.40
C ARG A 72 2.95 -16.08 -2.51
N LEU A 73 3.23 -15.09 -1.66
CA LEU A 73 4.35 -15.16 -0.72
C LEU A 73 4.20 -16.34 0.25
N ALA A 74 2.98 -16.62 0.72
CA ALA A 74 2.70 -17.75 1.59
C ALA A 74 2.93 -19.13 0.93
N GLN A 75 2.85 -19.20 -0.40
CA GLN A 75 3.09 -20.43 -1.18
C GLN A 75 4.56 -20.67 -1.50
N GLN A 76 5.45 -19.70 -1.27
CA GLN A 76 6.87 -19.80 -1.58
C GLN A 76 7.66 -20.31 -0.37
N SER A 77 8.32 -21.47 -0.53
CA SER A 77 9.19 -22.04 0.52
C SER A 77 10.31 -21.07 0.92
N ALA A 78 10.90 -20.36 -0.05
CA ALA A 78 11.91 -19.32 0.17
C ALA A 78 11.42 -18.11 0.97
N CYS A 79 10.10 -17.97 1.13
CA CYS A 79 9.45 -16.89 1.88
C CYS A 79 8.88 -17.35 3.22
N ARG A 80 9.14 -18.58 3.69
CA ARG A 80 8.50 -19.11 4.91
C ARG A 80 8.69 -18.20 6.13
N GLU A 81 9.89 -17.70 6.34
CA GLU A 81 10.21 -16.84 7.49
C GLU A 81 10.06 -15.33 7.17
N ARG A 82 10.32 -14.94 5.92
CA ARG A 82 10.36 -13.52 5.51
C ARG A 82 9.11 -13.03 4.78
N GLY A 83 8.18 -13.91 4.41
CA GLY A 83 7.01 -13.57 3.60
C GLY A 83 6.03 -12.65 4.31
N ARG A 84 5.78 -12.89 5.61
CA ARG A 84 4.92 -12.00 6.42
C ARG A 84 5.57 -10.63 6.66
N PRO A 85 6.83 -10.53 7.11
CA PRO A 85 7.54 -9.25 7.17
C PRO A 85 7.60 -8.49 5.83
N ALA A 86 7.87 -9.21 4.74
CA ALA A 86 7.90 -8.64 3.39
C ALA A 86 6.54 -8.07 2.98
N LEU A 87 5.46 -8.82 3.19
CA LEU A 87 4.11 -8.30 2.94
C LEU A 87 3.80 -7.06 3.79
N GLN A 88 4.18 -7.08 5.07
CA GLN A 88 3.97 -5.94 5.97
C GLN A 88 4.70 -4.69 5.45
N TYR A 89 5.94 -4.85 4.97
CA TYR A 89 6.69 -3.76 4.32
C TYR A 89 5.93 -3.21 3.10
N LEU A 90 5.44 -4.05 2.19
CA LEU A 90 4.68 -3.62 1.01
C LEU A 90 3.38 -2.90 1.39
N LEU A 91 2.68 -3.39 2.41
CA LEU A 91 1.47 -2.77 2.93
C LEU A 91 1.77 -1.37 3.47
N THR A 92 2.73 -1.25 4.40
CA THR A 92 3.12 0.04 4.99
C THR A 92 3.60 1.02 3.92
N TYR A 93 4.43 0.58 2.98
CA TYR A 93 4.87 1.40 1.85
C TYR A 93 3.71 1.89 0.97
N SER A 94 2.74 1.03 0.69
CA SER A 94 1.54 1.40 -0.08
C SER A 94 0.66 2.38 0.69
N GLN A 95 0.52 2.22 2.00
CA GLN A 95 -0.22 3.14 2.86
C GLN A 95 0.41 4.53 2.87
N ILE A 96 1.74 4.62 3.03
CA ILE A 96 2.45 5.90 3.02
C ILE A 96 2.29 6.62 1.67
N GLN A 97 2.44 5.91 0.55
CA GLN A 97 2.21 6.50 -0.77
C GLN A 97 0.79 7.03 -0.96
N VAL A 98 -0.22 6.24 -0.56
CA VAL A 98 -1.63 6.66 -0.67
C VAL A 98 -1.91 7.87 0.22
N LEU A 99 -1.34 7.91 1.42
CA LEU A 99 -1.47 9.06 2.32
C LEU A 99 -0.83 10.31 1.73
N ALA A 100 0.34 10.20 1.08
CA ALA A 100 0.95 11.33 0.38
C ALA A 100 0.01 11.87 -0.71
N TRP A 101 -0.54 11.00 -1.58
CA TRP A 101 -1.50 11.44 -2.61
C TRP A 101 -2.77 12.08 -2.03
N LEU A 102 -3.28 11.55 -0.92
CA LEU A 102 -4.44 12.12 -0.25
C LEU A 102 -4.13 13.47 0.40
N ARG A 103 -2.92 13.66 0.95
CA ARG A 103 -2.47 14.96 1.47
C ARG A 103 -2.32 15.99 0.35
N ASP A 104 -1.76 15.59 -0.79
CA ASP A 104 -1.65 16.46 -1.96
C ASP A 104 -3.04 16.92 -2.46
N LEU A 105 -4.06 16.05 -2.36
CA LEU A 105 -5.42 16.35 -2.79
C LEU A 105 -6.26 17.15 -1.78
N LEU A 106 -6.13 16.85 -0.49
CA LEU A 106 -7.04 17.33 0.56
C LEU A 106 -6.40 18.36 1.50
N GLY A 107 -5.09 18.57 1.38
CA GLY A 107 -4.31 19.47 2.23
C GLY A 107 -3.96 18.88 3.60
N ASP A 108 -2.80 19.27 4.12
CA ASP A 108 -2.21 18.74 5.36
C ASP A 108 -2.95 19.17 6.64
N ALA A 109 -3.70 20.28 6.58
CA ALA A 109 -4.35 20.92 7.73
C ALA A 109 -5.46 20.07 8.40
N SER A 110 -5.76 18.87 7.87
CA SER A 110 -6.90 18.06 8.29
C SER A 110 -6.56 16.64 8.75
N ALA A 111 -5.27 16.31 8.99
CA ALA A 111 -4.83 15.00 9.47
C ALA A 111 -5.24 14.63 10.91
N ARG A 112 -5.96 15.51 11.64
CA ARG A 112 -6.56 15.15 12.94
C ARG A 112 -7.67 14.09 12.74
N PRO A 113 -7.74 13.03 13.55
CA PRO A 113 -8.84 12.04 13.50
C PRO A 113 -10.22 12.73 13.48
N GLY A 114 -11.06 12.39 12.50
CA GLY A 114 -12.40 13.00 12.33
C GLY A 114 -12.46 14.33 11.56
N GLY A 115 -11.32 14.85 11.09
CA GLY A 115 -11.23 16.00 10.19
C GLY A 115 -11.80 15.75 8.79
N ILE A 116 -11.87 16.81 7.97
CA ILE A 116 -12.37 16.75 6.58
C ILE A 116 -11.62 15.68 5.76
N PHE A 117 -10.31 15.54 5.98
CA PHE A 117 -9.47 14.46 5.43
C PHE A 117 -10.12 13.08 5.56
N TRP A 118 -10.52 12.72 6.77
CA TRP A 118 -11.06 11.40 7.09
C TRP A 118 -12.46 11.17 6.52
N ARG A 119 -13.27 12.23 6.44
CA ARG A 119 -14.64 12.16 5.88
C ARG A 119 -14.63 12.11 4.36
N ALA A 120 -13.69 12.80 3.73
CA ALA A 120 -13.53 12.83 2.27
C ALA A 120 -12.76 11.61 1.75
N MET A 121 -12.07 10.86 2.61
CA MET A 121 -11.30 9.70 2.22
C MET A 121 -12.19 8.60 1.61
N PRO A 122 -11.87 8.10 0.40
CA PRO A 122 -12.63 7.00 -0.19
C PRO A 122 -12.58 5.74 0.67
N ARG A 123 -13.70 4.98 0.71
CA ARG A 123 -13.79 3.72 1.48
C ARG A 123 -12.71 2.70 1.14
N SER A 124 -12.29 2.63 -0.13
CA SER A 124 -11.19 1.74 -0.54
C SER A 124 -9.86 2.13 0.10
N CYS A 125 -9.58 3.42 0.27
CA CYS A 125 -8.36 3.90 0.92
C CYS A 125 -8.43 3.73 2.43
N LEU A 126 -9.60 3.97 3.04
CA LEU A 126 -9.82 3.65 4.45
C LEU A 126 -9.55 2.16 4.72
N ARG A 127 -10.05 1.25 3.87
CA ARG A 127 -9.75 -0.19 4.01
C ARG A 127 -8.27 -0.53 3.88
N LEU A 128 -7.53 0.18 3.02
CA LEU A 128 -6.09 -0.02 2.83
C LEU A 128 -5.28 0.47 4.03
N ILE A 129 -5.60 1.65 4.55
CA ILE A 129 -4.88 2.29 5.65
C ILE A 129 -5.26 1.66 6.99
N CYS A 130 -6.55 1.43 7.21
CA CYS A 130 -7.11 1.09 8.50
C CYS A 130 -7.42 -0.40 8.64
N GLY A 131 -7.50 -1.16 7.54
CA GLY A 131 -7.94 -2.56 7.53
C GLY A 131 -9.43 -2.74 7.27
N GLN A 132 -9.88 -4.01 7.19
CA GLN A 132 -11.23 -4.36 6.72
C GLN A 132 -12.38 -3.94 7.65
N ASN A 133 -12.11 -3.78 8.95
CA ASN A 133 -13.13 -3.53 9.98
C ASN A 133 -13.10 -2.12 10.57
N SER A 134 -12.28 -1.25 10.02
CA SER A 134 -11.97 0.03 10.65
C SER A 134 -12.79 1.15 10.05
N SER A 135 -13.60 1.81 10.88
CA SER A 135 -14.28 3.05 10.54
C SER A 135 -13.29 4.22 10.58
N ALA A 136 -13.61 5.32 9.89
CA ALA A 136 -12.80 6.54 9.91
C ALA A 136 -12.55 7.10 11.33
N HIS A 137 -13.38 6.70 12.31
CA HIS A 137 -13.29 7.14 13.70
C HIS A 137 -12.23 6.41 14.53
N ASN A 138 -11.89 5.17 14.18
CA ASN A 138 -10.93 4.32 14.94
C ASN A 138 -9.65 4.03 14.14
N CYS A 139 -9.44 4.77 13.04
CA CYS A 139 -8.27 4.58 12.21
C CYS A 139 -7.10 5.40 12.72
N THR A 140 -6.03 4.72 13.13
CA THR A 140 -4.74 5.34 13.40
C THR A 140 -3.94 5.36 12.10
N LEU A 141 -3.42 6.52 11.73
CA LEU A 141 -2.48 6.58 10.61
C LEU A 141 -1.22 5.78 10.95
N PRO A 142 -0.61 5.07 9.99
CA PRO A 142 0.72 4.55 10.17
C PRO A 142 1.64 5.70 10.61
N THR A 143 2.30 5.54 11.74
CA THR A 143 3.31 6.45 12.26
C THR A 143 4.48 6.51 11.26
N ILE A 144 5.01 7.73 11.04
CA ILE A 144 6.13 8.05 10.15
C ILE A 144 7.40 8.21 10.97
#